data_AF-A0A9X6NKS3-F1
#
_entry.id   AF-A0A9X6NKS3-F1
#
_cell.length_a   1.000
_cell.length_b   1.000
_cell.length_c   1.000
_cell.angle_alpha   90.00
_cell.angle_beta   90.00
_cell.angle_gamma   90.00
#
_symmetry.space_group_name_H-M   'P 1'
#
loop_
_entity.id
_entity.type
_entity.pdbx_description
1 polymer ?
#
loop_
_entity_poly.entity_id
_entity_poly.type
_entity_poly.pdbx_seq_one_letter_code
_entity_poly.pdbx_strand_id
1 'polypeptide(L)'
;MANGTVDETPDLEETSVTPSSQKTGRQNFSFAEAAALVEEVLFYKPMHGGPGHTWKEVEDAMTPMFPVTRDAKASKERFGTLLKTFKANDAKAKWASGTAEQVTELKEKLQECLNLQRETDTLAATKMQHSKTLKQRLLRDKEKGKEIRSDPLESFKSKKRLHGGEDEEGSEDESFSKTNYAKRTNAREAELALKWK
;
A
#
# COMPACT_ATOMS: atom_id res chain seq x y z
N MET A 1 57.04 70.60 5.82
CA MET A 1 56.75 70.10 4.46
C MET A 1 56.54 68.59 4.56
N ALA A 2 55.50 68.06 3.89
CA ALA A 2 55.15 66.63 3.62
C ALA A 2 54.88 65.70 4.84
N ASN A 3 53.68 65.18 5.06
CA ASN A 3 52.91 64.07 4.41
C ASN A 3 53.42 62.65 4.70
N GLY A 4 52.53 61.76 5.18
CA GLY A 4 52.77 60.30 5.31
C GLY A 4 51.60 59.53 5.93
N THR A 5 50.90 58.76 5.08
CA THR A 5 49.64 57.99 5.25
C THR A 5 49.85 56.56 5.83
N VAL A 6 48.75 55.97 6.38
CA VAL A 6 48.38 54.53 6.59
C VAL A 6 49.33 53.63 7.42
N ASP A 7 48.92 52.63 8.19
CA ASP A 7 47.97 51.54 7.89
C ASP A 7 47.53 50.77 9.16
N GLU A 8 46.45 50.01 8.99
CA GLU A 8 45.63 49.25 9.92
C GLU A 8 46.21 47.87 10.28
N THR A 9 46.10 47.45 11.56
CA THR A 9 45.72 46.09 12.04
C THR A 9 45.99 45.94 13.54
N PRO A 10 45.01 45.43 14.32
CA PRO A 10 45.37 44.52 15.40
C PRO A 10 44.89 43.10 15.12
N ASP A 11 45.84 42.22 15.41
CA ASP A 11 45.92 40.78 15.21
C ASP A 11 44.75 39.99 15.82
N LEU A 12 44.38 38.92 15.11
CA LEU A 12 43.29 37.99 15.39
C LEU A 12 43.47 37.27 16.73
N GLU A 13 42.54 37.45 17.67
CA GLU A 13 42.42 36.54 18.80
C GLU A 13 41.93 35.16 18.32
N GLU A 14 42.79 34.17 18.54
CA GLU A 14 42.57 32.74 18.42
C GLU A 14 41.45 32.31 19.38
N THR A 15 40.20 32.48 18.96
CA THR A 15 39.05 31.91 19.67
C THR A 15 38.90 30.46 19.27
N SER A 16 39.44 29.57 20.10
CA SER A 16 39.19 28.13 20.06
C SER A 16 37.68 27.86 20.15
N VAL A 17 37.04 27.62 19.02
CA VAL A 17 35.64 27.19 18.96
C VAL A 17 35.58 25.73 19.41
N THR A 18 35.28 25.53 20.69
CA THR A 18 34.75 24.27 21.20
C THR A 18 33.60 23.79 20.32
N PRO A 19 33.57 22.53 19.84
CA PRO A 19 32.40 22.00 19.16
C PRO A 19 31.24 21.89 20.16
N SER A 20 30.36 22.88 20.10
CA SER A 20 29.09 22.89 20.80
C SER A 20 28.33 21.61 20.45
N SER A 21 28.13 20.76 21.46
CA SER A 21 27.35 19.54 21.39
C SER A 21 25.95 19.86 20.86
N GLN A 22 25.74 19.66 19.55
CA GLN A 22 24.44 19.76 18.93
C GLN A 22 23.59 18.60 19.46
N LYS A 23 22.87 18.86 20.56
CA LYS A 23 21.72 18.06 20.96
C LYS A 23 20.89 17.82 19.71
N THR A 24 20.69 16.56 19.36
CA THR A 24 19.81 16.10 18.28
C THR A 24 18.37 16.49 18.61
N GLY A 25 18.03 17.76 18.38
CA GLY A 25 16.65 18.24 18.42
C GLY A 25 15.88 17.47 17.36
N ARG A 26 14.67 17.02 17.69
CA ARG A 26 13.76 16.46 16.70
C ARG A 26 13.61 17.50 15.59
N GLN A 27 14.25 17.26 14.45
CA GLN A 27 14.18 18.17 13.32
C GLN A 27 12.75 18.15 12.81
N ASN A 28 12.02 19.22 13.06
CA ASN A 28 10.66 19.37 12.57
C ASN A 28 10.69 19.58 11.06
N PHE A 29 9.62 19.17 10.37
CA PHE A 29 9.43 19.54 8.97
C PHE A 29 9.15 21.04 8.89
N SER A 30 9.95 21.73 8.09
CA SER A 30 9.70 23.09 7.63
C SER A 30 8.47 23.16 6.74
N PHE A 31 8.01 24.38 6.46
CA PHE A 31 6.91 24.61 5.55
C PHE A 31 7.24 24.18 4.11
N ALA A 32 8.45 24.50 3.63
CA ALA A 32 8.91 24.11 2.30
C ALA A 32 8.95 22.58 2.14
N GLU A 33 9.48 21.86 3.15
CA GLU A 33 9.45 20.40 3.17
C GLU A 33 8.00 19.88 3.17
N ALA A 34 7.07 20.52 3.89
CA ALA A 34 5.67 20.11 3.91
C ALA A 34 4.96 20.35 2.57
N ALA A 35 5.27 21.45 1.89
CA ALA A 35 4.70 21.76 0.58
C ALA A 35 5.21 20.78 -0.49
N ALA A 36 6.53 20.58 -0.58
CA ALA A 36 7.13 19.61 -1.48
C ALA A 36 6.61 18.20 -1.21
N LEU A 37 6.49 17.80 0.06
CA LEU A 37 5.93 16.49 0.42
C LEU A 37 4.52 16.29 -0.15
N VAL A 38 3.66 17.32 -0.12
CA VAL A 38 2.30 17.22 -0.65
C VAL A 38 2.32 17.10 -2.18
N GLU A 39 3.19 17.84 -2.87
CA GLU A 39 3.36 17.73 -4.33
C GLU A 39 3.82 16.34 -4.75
N GLU A 40 4.84 15.80 -4.09
CA GLU A 40 5.36 14.46 -4.39
C GLU A 40 4.32 13.36 -4.09
N VAL A 41 3.51 13.55 -3.04
CA VAL A 41 2.40 12.63 -2.74
C VAL A 41 1.30 12.70 -3.80
N LEU A 42 1.01 13.88 -4.37
CA LEU A 42 0.07 14.01 -5.49
C LEU A 42 0.61 13.36 -6.77
N PHE A 43 1.92 13.47 -7.01
CA PHE A 43 2.57 12.91 -8.19
C PHE A 43 2.65 11.38 -8.14
N TYR A 44 3.29 10.82 -7.11
CA TYR A 44 3.51 9.37 -6.98
C TYR A 44 2.29 8.62 -6.45
N LYS A 45 1.34 9.32 -5.84
CA LYS A 45 0.08 8.76 -5.32
C LYS A 45 0.28 7.52 -4.43
N PRO A 46 1.17 7.56 -3.42
CA PRO A 46 1.55 6.39 -2.62
C PRO A 46 0.40 5.77 -1.79
N MET A 47 -0.76 6.43 -1.77
CA MET A 47 -1.99 5.94 -1.12
C MET A 47 -2.68 4.82 -1.92
N HIS A 48 -2.46 4.70 -3.23
CA HIS A 48 -3.14 3.72 -4.09
C HIS A 48 -2.68 2.26 -3.86
N GLY A 49 -1.51 2.05 -3.24
CA GLY A 49 -1.06 0.73 -2.79
C GLY A 49 -0.77 -0.27 -3.91
N GLY A 50 -0.16 0.19 -5.01
CA GLY A 50 0.25 -0.63 -6.15
C GLY A 50 1.77 -0.59 -6.42
N PRO A 51 2.27 -1.42 -7.35
CA PRO A 51 3.63 -1.29 -7.87
C PRO A 51 3.82 0.11 -8.47
N GLY A 52 4.84 0.85 -8.04
CA GLY A 52 5.08 2.24 -8.48
C GLY A 52 4.22 3.31 -7.77
N HIS A 53 3.52 2.94 -6.70
CA HIS A 53 2.80 3.87 -5.83
C HIS A 53 3.28 3.70 -4.40
N THR A 54 4.58 3.94 -4.18
CA THR A 54 5.25 3.66 -2.91
C THR A 54 5.71 4.94 -2.22
N TRP A 55 5.75 4.89 -0.88
CA TRP A 55 6.34 5.96 -0.08
C TRP A 55 7.85 6.09 -0.29
N LYS A 56 8.49 5.06 -0.85
CA LYS A 56 9.92 5.08 -1.17
C LYS A 56 10.21 6.04 -2.34
N GLU A 57 9.35 6.08 -3.35
CA GLU A 57 9.51 7.03 -4.47
C GLU A 57 9.39 8.48 -4.00
N VAL A 58 8.50 8.75 -3.04
CA VAL A 58 8.40 10.06 -2.38
C VAL A 58 9.66 10.39 -1.58
N GLU A 59 10.23 9.43 -0.86
CA GLU A 59 11.52 9.61 -0.16
C GLU A 59 12.66 9.90 -1.14
N ASP A 60 12.78 9.11 -2.21
CA ASP A 60 13.82 9.25 -3.22
C ASP A 60 13.74 10.63 -3.91
N ALA A 61 12.53 11.14 -4.16
CA ALA A 61 12.31 12.47 -4.73
C ALA A 61 12.60 13.61 -3.75
N MET A 62 12.25 13.44 -2.48
CA MET A 62 12.46 14.46 -1.44
C MET A 62 13.93 14.60 -1.01
N THR A 63 14.68 13.49 -1.00
CA THR A 63 16.08 13.42 -0.54
C THR A 63 17.01 14.44 -1.20
N PRO A 64 17.02 14.64 -2.53
CA PRO A 64 17.88 15.65 -3.15
C PRO A 64 17.43 17.10 -2.93
N MET A 65 16.19 17.34 -2.51
CA MET A 65 15.63 18.69 -2.37
C MET A 65 16.00 19.37 -1.05
N PHE A 66 16.32 18.60 0.00
CA PHE A 66 16.53 19.10 1.34
C PHE A 66 17.83 18.56 1.95
N PRO A 67 18.54 19.37 2.75
CA PRO A 67 19.80 18.94 3.39
C PRO A 67 19.57 17.84 4.44
N VAL A 68 18.34 17.72 4.95
CA VAL A 68 17.95 16.68 5.91
C VAL A 68 17.19 15.59 5.17
N THR A 69 17.78 14.40 5.13
CA THR A 69 17.14 13.22 4.57
C THR A 69 16.00 12.73 5.47
N ARG A 70 14.82 12.50 4.90
CA ARG A 70 13.64 11.98 5.61
C ARG A 70 13.30 10.61 5.05
N ASP A 71 13.17 9.62 5.94
CA ASP A 71 12.75 8.29 5.52
C ASP A 71 11.27 8.29 5.07
N ALA A 72 10.89 7.30 4.26
CA ALA A 72 9.51 7.10 3.80
C ALA A 72 8.51 7.07 4.96
N LYS A 73 8.93 6.57 6.13
CA LYS A 73 8.10 6.52 7.33
C LYS A 73 7.84 7.92 7.90
N ALA A 74 8.86 8.75 8.08
CA ALA A 74 8.69 10.13 8.54
C ALA A 74 7.85 10.95 7.57
N SER A 75 8.07 10.79 6.26
CA SER A 75 7.26 11.44 5.21
C SER A 75 5.80 11.03 5.31
N LYS A 76 5.51 9.74 5.46
CA LYS A 76 4.14 9.23 5.66
C LYS A 76 3.48 9.76 6.93
N GLU A 77 4.20 9.74 8.05
CA GLU A 77 3.69 10.24 9.35
C GLU A 77 3.43 11.74 9.30
N ARG A 78 4.33 12.50 8.67
CA ARG A 78 4.17 13.94 8.49
C ARG A 78 2.97 14.26 7.62
N PHE A 79 2.83 13.59 6.48
CA PHE A 79 1.68 13.77 5.60
C PHE A 79 0.36 13.45 6.31
N GLY A 80 0.31 12.35 7.08
CA GLY A 80 -0.86 12.01 7.89
C GLY A 80 -1.18 13.09 8.94
N THR A 81 -0.16 13.73 9.51
CA THR A 81 -0.34 14.87 10.43
C THR A 81 -0.91 16.08 9.70
N LEU A 82 -0.39 16.42 8.51
CA LEU A 82 -0.88 17.52 7.67
C LEU A 82 -2.36 17.36 7.30
N LEU A 83 -2.75 16.15 6.88
CA LEU A 83 -4.16 15.84 6.58
C LEU A 83 -5.04 15.95 7.82
N LYS A 84 -4.57 15.49 8.99
CA LYS A 84 -5.31 15.63 10.25
C LYS A 84 -5.48 17.10 10.64
N THR A 85 -4.43 17.91 10.55
CA THR A 85 -4.51 19.34 10.87
C THR A 85 -5.44 20.08 9.91
N PHE A 86 -5.43 19.72 8.63
CA PHE A 86 -6.35 20.27 7.64
C PHE A 86 -7.81 19.89 7.93
N LYS A 87 -8.09 18.61 8.21
CA LYS A 87 -9.43 18.13 8.60
C LYS A 87 -9.94 18.73 9.92
N ALA A 88 -9.03 18.99 10.87
CA ALA A 88 -9.36 19.49 12.21
C ALA A 88 -9.78 20.97 12.25
N ASN A 89 -9.98 21.60 11.09
CA ASN A 89 -10.49 22.94 10.84
C ASN A 89 -9.39 23.95 10.49
N ASP A 90 -9.47 24.43 9.24
CA ASP A 90 -8.46 25.19 8.55
C ASP A 90 -8.26 26.63 9.09
N ALA A 91 -9.26 27.10 9.87
CA ALA A 91 -9.24 28.38 10.59
C ALA A 91 -8.50 28.31 11.94
N LYS A 92 -8.33 27.11 12.51
CA LYS A 92 -7.61 26.89 13.79
C LYS A 92 -6.22 26.30 13.60
N ALA A 93 -5.96 25.70 12.44
CA ALA A 93 -4.65 25.18 12.09
C ALA A 93 -3.65 26.35 12.01
N LYS A 94 -2.77 26.45 13.01
CA LYS A 94 -1.58 27.30 12.93
C LYS A 94 -0.65 26.69 11.90
N TRP A 95 -0.80 27.09 10.64
CA TRP A 95 0.13 26.72 9.59
C TRP A 95 1.49 27.30 9.95
N ALA A 96 2.47 26.40 10.10
CA ALA A 96 3.82 26.75 10.52
C ALA A 96 4.49 27.51 9.37
N SER A 97 4.51 28.85 9.48
CA SER A 97 5.19 29.81 8.60
C SER A 97 5.00 29.64 7.09
N GLY A 98 4.33 30.58 6.44
CA GLY A 98 4.26 30.72 4.99
C GLY A 98 3.52 32.00 4.66
N THR A 99 3.64 32.50 3.43
CA THR A 99 2.77 33.60 3.00
C THR A 99 1.32 33.09 2.91
N ALA A 100 0.35 34.00 3.00
CA ALA A 100 -1.06 33.62 2.90
C ALA A 100 -1.38 32.87 1.59
N GLU A 101 -0.73 33.27 0.50
CA GLU A 101 -0.84 32.63 -0.82
C GLU A 101 -0.30 31.20 -0.80
N GLN A 102 0.93 30.99 -0.29
CA GLN A 102 1.54 29.67 -0.18
C GLN A 102 0.71 28.72 0.69
N VAL A 103 0.16 29.23 1.79
CA VAL A 103 -0.72 28.45 2.68
C VAL A 103 -2.01 28.08 1.96
N THR A 104 -2.57 28.97 1.14
CA THR A 104 -3.78 28.71 0.36
C THR A 104 -3.54 27.64 -0.70
N GLU A 105 -2.44 27.75 -1.45
CA GLU A 105 -2.06 26.75 -2.45
C GLU A 105 -1.83 25.36 -1.80
N LEU A 106 -1.18 25.32 -0.64
CA LEU A 106 -0.99 24.07 0.10
C LEU A 106 -2.33 23.44 0.51
N LYS A 107 -3.30 24.25 0.92
CA LYS A 107 -4.65 23.78 1.28
C LYS A 107 -5.40 23.20 0.08
N GLU A 108 -5.29 23.82 -1.09
CA GLU A 108 -5.87 23.31 -2.33
C GLU A 108 -5.28 21.94 -2.69
N LYS A 109 -3.96 21.81 -2.65
CA LYS A 109 -3.26 20.53 -2.91
C LYS A 109 -3.60 19.45 -1.87
N LEU A 110 -3.74 19.82 -0.60
CA LEU A 110 -4.19 18.90 0.45
C LEU A 110 -5.64 18.45 0.24
N GLN A 111 -6.50 19.33 -0.25
CA GLN A 111 -7.88 18.97 -0.62
C GLN A 111 -7.90 17.99 -1.79
N GLU A 112 -7.03 18.16 -2.78
CA GLU A 112 -6.86 17.20 -3.89
C GLU A 112 -6.38 15.84 -3.37
N CYS A 113 -5.41 15.82 -2.46
CA CYS A 113 -4.96 14.60 -1.79
C CYS A 113 -6.11 13.84 -1.09
N LEU A 114 -7.03 14.57 -0.44
CA LEU A 114 -8.21 13.96 0.20
C LEU A 114 -9.17 13.34 -0.81
N ASN A 115 -9.33 13.96 -1.98
CA ASN A 115 -10.15 13.43 -3.05
C ASN A 115 -9.54 12.13 -3.57
N LEU A 116 -8.23 12.10 -3.83
CA LEU A 116 -7.50 10.89 -4.23
C LEU A 116 -7.62 9.76 -3.20
N GLN A 117 -7.54 10.08 -1.90
CA GLN A 117 -7.72 9.10 -0.84
C GLN A 117 -9.15 8.51 -0.88
N ARG A 118 -10.17 9.36 -1.06
CA ARG A 118 -11.57 8.92 -1.16
C ARG A 118 -11.79 8.03 -2.40
N GLU A 119 -11.25 8.42 -3.54
CA GLU A 119 -11.32 7.61 -4.77
C GLU A 119 -10.68 6.23 -4.57
N THR A 120 -9.50 6.19 -3.95
CA THR A 120 -8.83 4.92 -3.61
C THR A 120 -9.69 4.05 -2.68
N ASP A 121 -10.28 4.64 -1.64
CA ASP A 121 -11.14 3.92 -0.69
C ASP A 121 -12.40 3.38 -1.37
N THR A 122 -13.03 4.16 -2.25
CA THR A 122 -14.20 3.71 -3.02
C THR A 122 -13.85 2.59 -3.99
N LEU A 123 -12.70 2.65 -4.66
CA LEU A 123 -12.20 1.59 -5.52
C LEU A 123 -11.90 0.30 -4.72
N ALA A 124 -11.32 0.43 -3.53
CA ALA A 124 -11.08 -0.70 -2.65
C ALA A 124 -12.41 -1.34 -2.20
N ALA A 125 -13.38 -0.53 -1.80
CA ALA A 125 -14.70 -1.00 -1.38
C ALA A 125 -15.43 -1.74 -2.51
N THR A 126 -15.41 -1.21 -3.74
CA THR A 126 -16.04 -1.87 -4.91
C THR A 126 -15.35 -3.17 -5.28
N LYS A 127 -14.02 -3.23 -5.27
CA LYS A 127 -13.25 -4.49 -5.46
C LYS A 127 -13.62 -5.54 -4.41
N MET A 128 -13.74 -5.14 -3.15
CA MET A 128 -14.16 -6.04 -2.07
C MET A 128 -15.58 -6.57 -2.30
N GLN A 129 -16.54 -5.72 -2.66
CA GLN A 129 -17.91 -6.14 -2.97
C GLN A 129 -17.96 -7.12 -4.15
N HIS A 130 -17.26 -6.81 -5.24
CA HIS A 130 -17.18 -7.70 -6.41
C HIS A 130 -16.61 -9.07 -6.02
N SER A 131 -15.56 -9.12 -5.21
CA SER A 131 -14.96 -10.38 -4.75
C SER A 131 -15.93 -11.22 -3.89
N LYS A 132 -16.73 -10.57 -3.03
CA LYS A 132 -17.74 -11.24 -2.20
C LYS A 132 -18.85 -11.84 -3.07
N THR A 133 -19.36 -11.06 -4.02
CA THR A 133 -20.39 -11.50 -4.96
C THR A 133 -19.92 -12.68 -5.81
N LEU A 134 -18.69 -12.62 -6.32
CA LEU A 134 -18.10 -13.71 -7.10
C LEU A 134 -17.94 -14.99 -6.26
N LYS A 135 -17.43 -14.89 -5.03
CA LYS A 135 -17.33 -16.02 -4.10
C LYS A 135 -18.69 -16.64 -3.80
N GLN A 136 -19.71 -15.83 -3.55
CA GLN A 136 -21.07 -16.31 -3.28
C GLN A 136 -21.67 -17.04 -4.48
N ARG A 137 -21.46 -16.51 -5.69
CA ARG A 137 -21.86 -17.19 -6.94
C ARG A 137 -21.18 -18.55 -7.07
N LEU A 138 -19.85 -18.61 -6.87
CA LEU A 138 -19.09 -19.85 -6.95
C LEU A 138 -19.55 -20.90 -5.92
N LEU A 139 -19.93 -20.47 -4.71
CA LEU A 139 -20.49 -21.37 -3.69
C LEU A 139 -21.84 -21.96 -4.12
N ARG A 140 -22.76 -21.12 -4.63
CA ARG A 140 -24.04 -21.59 -5.18
C ARG A 140 -23.86 -22.55 -6.35
N ASP A 141 -22.94 -22.25 -7.26
CA ASP A 141 -22.67 -23.11 -8.42
C ASP A 141 -22.10 -24.47 -7.98
N LYS A 142 -21.23 -24.48 -6.95
CA LYS A 142 -20.73 -25.71 -6.33
C LYS A 142 -21.83 -26.53 -5.66
N GLU A 143 -22.76 -25.88 -4.95
CA GLU A 143 -23.88 -26.54 -4.28
C GLU A 143 -24.85 -27.16 -5.29
N LYS A 144 -25.31 -26.40 -6.29
CA LYS A 144 -26.13 -26.91 -7.40
C LYS A 144 -25.46 -28.06 -8.14
N GLY A 145 -24.14 -27.95 -8.36
CA GLY A 145 -23.36 -29.03 -8.96
C GLY A 145 -23.28 -30.29 -8.11
N LYS A 146 -23.51 -30.24 -6.79
CA LYS A 146 -23.64 -31.42 -5.93
C LYS A 146 -25.04 -32.02 -6.02
N GLU A 147 -26.08 -31.19 -5.97
CA GLU A 147 -27.50 -31.58 -6.11
C GLU A 147 -27.76 -32.36 -7.42
N ILE A 148 -27.29 -31.82 -8.55
CA ILE A 148 -27.42 -32.47 -9.88
C ILE A 148 -26.71 -33.84 -9.90
N ARG A 149 -25.68 -34.05 -9.08
CA ARG A 149 -24.97 -35.34 -9.01
C ARG A 149 -25.61 -36.33 -8.05
N SER A 150 -26.32 -35.87 -7.01
CA SER A 150 -27.02 -36.76 -6.08
C SER A 150 -28.30 -37.35 -6.67
N ASP A 151 -29.04 -36.60 -7.48
CA ASP A 151 -30.36 -37.01 -7.98
C ASP A 151 -30.33 -38.23 -8.93
N PRO A 152 -29.40 -38.33 -9.91
CA PRO A 152 -29.28 -39.52 -10.75
C PRO A 152 -28.73 -40.72 -9.97
N LEU A 153 -27.75 -40.51 -9.06
CA LEU A 153 -27.08 -41.60 -8.33
C LEU A 153 -27.96 -42.24 -7.25
N GLU A 154 -28.97 -41.55 -6.73
CA GLU A 154 -30.00 -42.12 -5.86
C GLU A 154 -30.92 -43.09 -6.64
N SER A 155 -31.30 -42.75 -7.87
CA SER A 155 -32.18 -43.57 -8.69
C SER A 155 -31.58 -44.93 -9.12
N PHE A 156 -30.26 -45.06 -9.13
CA PHE A 156 -29.56 -46.32 -9.45
C PHE A 156 -29.29 -47.23 -8.24
N LYS A 157 -29.53 -46.77 -7.00
CA LYS A 157 -29.25 -47.58 -5.79
C LYS A 157 -30.41 -48.50 -5.39
N SER A 158 -31.58 -48.35 -6.00
CA SER A 158 -32.80 -49.06 -5.60
C SER A 158 -33.20 -50.17 -6.57
N LYS A 159 -32.30 -51.13 -6.84
CA LYS A 159 -32.69 -52.39 -7.50
C LYS A 159 -31.75 -53.58 -7.20
N LYS A 160 -31.82 -54.10 -5.97
CA LYS A 160 -31.44 -55.48 -5.62
C LYS A 160 -32.61 -56.12 -4.85
N ARG A 161 -33.58 -56.67 -5.60
CA ARG A 161 -33.88 -58.10 -5.83
C ARG A 161 -34.70 -58.76 -4.71
N LEU A 162 -35.91 -59.18 -5.09
CA LEU A 162 -36.64 -60.31 -4.50
C LEU A 162 -35.78 -61.60 -4.59
N HIS A 163 -35.99 -62.52 -3.63
CA HIS A 163 -35.37 -63.84 -3.41
C HIS A 163 -34.09 -63.89 -2.54
N GLY A 164 -34.30 -64.25 -1.27
CA GLY A 164 -33.90 -65.56 -0.72
C GLY A 164 -32.43 -65.80 -0.36
N GLY A 165 -32.21 -66.29 0.87
CA GLY A 165 -31.02 -67.06 1.24
C GLY A 165 -30.13 -66.37 2.27
N GLU A 166 -29.98 -67.04 3.40
CA GLU A 166 -29.06 -66.75 4.49
C GLU A 166 -27.59 -66.95 4.05
N ASP A 167 -26.67 -66.50 4.93
CA ASP A 167 -25.28 -66.94 5.09
C ASP A 167 -24.13 -66.03 4.62
N GLU A 168 -23.38 -65.63 5.66
CA GLU A 168 -21.92 -65.53 5.79
C GLU A 168 -21.07 -64.38 5.22
N GLU A 169 -20.01 -64.18 6.02
CA GLU A 169 -18.98 -63.16 6.05
C GLU A 169 -18.19 -63.00 4.74
N GLY A 170 -17.62 -61.80 4.56
CA GLY A 170 -16.67 -61.52 3.49
C GLY A 170 -16.16 -60.09 3.57
N SER A 171 -15.26 -59.86 4.52
CA SER A 171 -14.26 -58.80 4.47
C SER A 171 -13.55 -58.84 3.11
N GLU A 172 -13.39 -57.68 2.45
CA GLU A 172 -12.12 -57.25 1.82
C GLU A 172 -12.30 -55.89 1.11
N ASP A 173 -11.33 -55.04 1.41
CA ASP A 173 -10.85 -53.81 0.81
C ASP A 173 -10.93 -53.70 -0.72
N GLU A 174 -11.33 -52.52 -1.24
CA GLU A 174 -10.77 -52.02 -2.49
C GLU A 174 -10.59 -50.48 -2.48
N SER A 175 -9.31 -50.12 -2.59
CA SER A 175 -8.73 -48.80 -2.67
C SER A 175 -9.04 -48.12 -4.01
N PHE A 176 -9.92 -47.11 -4.01
CA PHE A 176 -10.16 -46.29 -5.20
C PHE A 176 -9.06 -45.23 -5.40
N SER A 177 -7.96 -45.70 -6.00
CA SER A 177 -7.02 -45.02 -6.91
C SER A 177 -7.01 -43.47 -6.97
N LYS A 178 -6.11 -42.87 -6.18
CA LYS A 178 -5.60 -41.49 -6.32
C LYS A 178 -4.60 -41.35 -7.50
N THR A 179 -5.00 -41.59 -8.75
CA THR A 179 -4.05 -41.52 -9.90
C THR A 179 -4.41 -40.55 -11.01
N ASN A 180 -5.55 -39.85 -10.95
CA ASN A 180 -5.98 -38.96 -12.04
C ASN A 180 -5.79 -37.44 -11.81
N TYR A 181 -5.36 -36.99 -10.61
CA TYR A 181 -5.17 -35.56 -10.35
C TYR A 181 -3.81 -35.00 -10.78
N ALA A 182 -2.80 -35.83 -11.00
CA ALA A 182 -1.44 -35.38 -11.34
C ALA A 182 -1.22 -35.01 -12.82
N LYS A 183 -2.11 -35.44 -13.73
CA LYS A 183 -1.90 -35.23 -15.18
C LYS A 183 -2.49 -33.92 -15.74
N ARG A 184 -3.41 -33.25 -15.03
CA ARG A 184 -4.05 -32.01 -15.51
C ARG A 184 -3.36 -30.71 -15.10
N THR A 185 -2.49 -30.73 -14.09
CA THR A 185 -1.75 -29.54 -13.64
C THR A 185 -0.51 -29.28 -14.50
N ASN A 186 0.19 -30.32 -14.93
CA ASN A 186 1.38 -30.18 -15.80
C ASN A 186 1.09 -29.63 -17.20
N ALA A 187 -0.09 -29.92 -17.77
CA ALA A 187 -0.43 -29.44 -19.11
C ALA A 187 -0.65 -27.92 -19.17
N ARG A 188 -1.16 -27.31 -18.07
CA ARG A 188 -1.46 -25.87 -18.02
C ARG A 188 -0.23 -25.01 -17.69
N GLU A 189 0.74 -25.57 -16.95
CA GLU A 189 2.02 -24.90 -16.70
C GLU A 189 2.94 -24.92 -17.94
N ALA A 190 2.93 -26.01 -18.73
CA ALA A 190 3.70 -26.07 -19.98
C ALA A 190 3.19 -25.07 -21.05
N GLU A 191 1.89 -24.81 -21.12
CA GLU A 191 1.31 -23.81 -22.04
C GLU A 191 1.69 -22.37 -21.67
N LEU A 192 1.86 -22.06 -20.38
CA LEU A 192 2.25 -20.73 -19.92
C LEU A 192 3.74 -20.46 -20.16
N ALA A 193 4.59 -21.49 -20.17
CA ALA A 193 6.04 -21.35 -20.39
C ALA A 193 6.42 -21.07 -21.85
N LEU A 194 5.58 -21.43 -22.83
CA LEU A 194 5.82 -21.14 -24.25
C LEU A 194 5.36 -19.74 -24.69
N LYS A 195 4.54 -19.05 -23.89
CA LYS A 195 3.96 -17.75 -24.27
C LYS A 195 4.87 -16.55 -23.97
N TRP A 196 6.03 -16.78 -23.37
CA TRP A 196 6.98 -15.76 -22.94
C TRP A 196 8.42 -16.04 -23.42
N LYS A 197 8.56 -16.57 -24.63
CA LYS A 197 9.86 -16.67 -25.33
C LYS A 197 9.85 -15.80 -26.58
#